data_AF-A0A2V7A0X0-F1
#
_entry.id   AF-A0A2V7A0X0-F1
#
_cell.length_a   1.000
_cell.length_b   1.000
_cell.length_c   1.000
_cell.angle_alpha   90.00
_cell.angle_beta   90.00
_cell.angle_gamma   90.00
#
_symmetry.space_group_name_H-M   'P 1'
#
loop_
_entity.id
_entity.type
_entity.pdbx_description
1 polymer ?
#
loop_
_entity_poly.entity_id
_entity_poly.type
_entity_poly.pdbx_seq_one_letter_code
_entity_poly.pdbx_strand_id
1 'polypeptide(L)'
;MGGGRLFTAVGLLRQARPGGFCPACRVLMNARGASQELAKPMVAALVVLAVAGVAWAAMVQESRSMAGMDGMDLGLGPIESFATTWVVMMAAMMLPSAIPVVLEFARTAERRRGWPVATGVLAVTYLGVWLIFGVVCYAIYTAVGMPWPNQDLVVGLALALAGVYSLSPIKRASQARCRELCALHGPLPFNLMRSAAVAGTRYGLSCLGCSAALMVAIVLLGMASLWWAVILGSVVLVYKFAPPLRMRNELLLSAALVALGVAYVMMA
;
A
#
# COMPACT_ATOMS: atom_id res chain seq x y z
N MET A 1 27.80 50.44 41.72
CA MET A 1 26.43 49.85 41.77
C MET A 1 26.03 49.55 40.34
N GLY A 2 25.58 48.38 39.89
CA GLY A 2 25.18 47.14 40.54
C GLY A 2 24.45 46.29 39.49
N GLY A 3 25.19 45.57 38.64
CA GLY A 3 24.60 44.68 37.61
C GLY A 3 24.88 43.19 37.84
N GLY A 4 26.13 42.84 38.17
CA GLY A 4 26.55 41.42 38.28
C GLY A 4 26.03 40.67 39.51
N ARG A 5 25.64 41.38 40.58
CA ARG A 5 25.16 40.74 41.83
C ARG A 5 23.68 40.34 41.81
N LEU A 6 22.89 40.87 40.87
CA LEU A 6 21.46 40.53 40.74
C LEU A 6 21.24 39.14 40.12
N PHE A 7 22.14 38.67 39.23
CA PHE A 7 22.01 37.35 38.61
C PHE A 7 22.47 36.19 39.50
N THR A 8 23.24 36.45 40.56
CA THR A 8 23.73 35.40 41.47
C THR A 8 22.75 35.14 42.63
N ALA A 9 21.89 36.11 42.96
CA ALA A 9 20.96 36.05 44.09
C ALA A 9 19.65 35.27 43.81
N VAL A 10 19.32 34.99 42.54
CA VAL A 10 18.10 34.24 42.16
C VAL A 10 18.30 32.72 42.27
N GLY A 11 19.49 32.23 42.63
CA GLY A 11 19.71 30.81 42.91
C GLY A 11 19.49 29.86 41.72
N LEU A 12 19.30 30.37 40.50
CA LEU A 12 19.02 29.54 39.33
C LEU A 12 20.24 28.86 38.71
N LEU A 13 21.46 29.18 39.18
CA LEU A 13 22.70 28.57 38.67
C LEU A 13 23.63 28.08 39.78
N ARG A 14 23.23 26.98 40.41
CA ARG A 14 24.06 25.86 40.89
C ARG A 14 23.21 24.61 40.62
N GLN A 15 23.63 23.49 40.05
CA GLN A 15 24.88 22.77 39.78
C GLN A 15 24.56 21.88 38.54
N ALA A 16 25.48 21.26 37.80
CA ALA A 16 26.51 20.36 38.26
C ALA A 16 27.62 20.24 37.21
N ARG A 17 28.86 20.06 37.68
CA ARG A 17 29.92 19.47 36.85
C ARG A 17 29.43 18.09 36.39
N PRO A 18 29.26 17.82 35.08
CA PRO A 18 29.14 16.45 34.64
C PRO A 18 30.50 15.82 34.88
N GLY A 19 30.57 14.86 35.81
CA GLY A 19 31.57 13.82 35.75
C GLY A 19 31.59 13.27 34.32
N GLY A 20 32.79 13.07 33.78
CA GLY A 20 33.07 12.93 32.34
C GLY A 20 31.98 12.18 31.57
N PHE A 21 31.23 12.91 30.75
CA PHE A 21 30.36 12.34 29.75
C PHE A 21 30.55 13.14 28.47
N CYS A 22 31.27 12.55 27.51
CA CYS A 22 31.67 13.23 26.28
C CYS A 22 30.42 13.61 25.46
N PRO A 23 30.25 14.89 25.07
CA PRO A 23 29.16 15.31 24.18
C PRO A 23 29.11 14.51 22.87
N ALA A 24 30.28 14.13 22.36
CA ALA A 24 30.41 13.25 21.19
C ALA A 24 29.87 11.83 21.45
N CYS A 25 30.03 11.27 22.65
CA CYS A 25 29.41 10.00 23.02
C CYS A 25 27.88 10.10 23.07
N ARG A 26 27.31 11.22 23.52
CA ARG A 26 25.85 11.44 23.49
C ARG A 26 25.33 11.53 22.06
N VAL A 27 26.04 12.24 21.17
CA VAL A 27 25.68 12.34 19.75
C VAL A 27 25.83 10.99 19.05
N LEU A 28 26.91 10.26 19.30
CA LEU A 28 27.13 8.91 18.75
C LEU A 28 26.10 7.90 19.27
N MET A 29 25.70 7.96 20.54
CA MET A 29 24.65 7.11 21.09
C MET A 29 23.27 7.49 20.56
N ASN A 30 22.96 8.78 20.37
CA ASN A 30 21.73 9.20 19.70
C ASN A 30 21.71 8.81 18.22
N ALA A 31 22.84 8.92 17.52
CA ALA A 31 22.97 8.49 16.13
C ALA A 31 22.86 6.96 16.00
N ARG A 32 23.48 6.20 16.90
CA ARG A 32 23.33 4.74 16.98
C ARG A 32 21.93 4.33 17.39
N GLY A 33 21.30 5.05 18.32
CA GLY A 33 19.91 4.85 18.73
C GLY A 33 18.95 5.10 17.57
N ALA A 34 19.03 6.27 16.93
CA ALA A 34 18.24 6.60 15.74
C ALA A 34 18.52 5.64 14.56
N SER A 35 19.76 5.18 14.39
CA SER A 35 20.13 4.19 13.37
C SER A 35 19.61 2.79 13.72
N GLN A 36 19.59 2.39 15.00
CA GLN A 36 18.95 1.16 15.46
C GLN A 36 17.42 1.21 15.33
N GLU A 37 16.80 2.35 15.68
CA GLU A 37 15.36 2.59 15.49
C GLU A 37 14.99 2.69 14.01
N LEU A 38 15.95 2.95 13.12
CA LEU A 38 15.77 2.83 11.66
C LEU A 38 15.95 1.38 11.17
N ALA A 39 16.89 0.62 11.74
CA ALA A 39 17.26 -0.69 11.23
C ALA A 39 16.14 -1.74 11.36
N LYS A 40 15.45 -1.80 12.51
CA LYS A 40 14.35 -2.77 12.73
C LYS A 40 13.13 -2.53 11.83
N PRO A 41 12.58 -1.31 11.68
CA PRO A 41 11.49 -1.09 10.73
C PRO A 41 11.95 -1.28 9.29
N MET A 42 13.21 -0.98 8.95
CA MET A 42 13.76 -1.32 7.62
C MET A 42 13.72 -2.82 7.36
N VAL A 43 14.04 -3.67 8.33
CA VAL A 43 13.90 -5.14 8.17
C VAL A 43 12.45 -5.50 7.84
N ALA A 44 11.46 -4.93 8.52
CA ALA A 44 10.05 -5.19 8.20
C ALA A 44 9.67 -4.74 6.78
N ALA A 45 10.14 -3.58 6.34
CA ALA A 45 9.92 -3.11 4.97
C ALA A 45 10.61 -3.99 3.93
N LEU A 46 11.84 -4.46 4.22
CA LEU A 46 12.57 -5.39 3.36
C LEU A 46 11.86 -6.74 3.27
N VAL A 47 11.30 -7.25 4.37
CA VAL A 47 10.49 -8.48 4.36
C VAL A 47 9.26 -8.29 3.47
N VAL A 48 8.55 -7.17 3.60
CA VAL A 48 7.40 -6.85 2.73
C VAL A 48 7.81 -6.77 1.26
N LEU A 49 8.94 -6.13 0.95
CA LEU A 49 9.48 -6.05 -0.41
C LEU A 49 9.91 -7.41 -0.94
N ALA A 50 10.51 -8.26 -0.11
CA ALA A 50 10.89 -9.61 -0.49
C ALA A 50 9.66 -10.45 -0.81
N VAL A 51 8.60 -10.37 0.01
CA VAL A 51 7.31 -11.03 -0.26
C VAL A 51 6.69 -10.52 -1.56
N ALA A 52 6.69 -9.21 -1.79
CA ALA A 52 6.19 -8.63 -3.04
C ALA A 52 7.02 -9.06 -4.26
N GLY A 53 8.35 -9.16 -4.11
CA GLY A 53 9.26 -9.65 -5.15
C GLY A 53 9.04 -11.12 -5.50
N VAL A 54 8.82 -11.97 -4.48
CA VAL A 54 8.44 -13.38 -4.67
C VAL A 54 7.09 -13.49 -5.37
N ALA A 55 6.11 -12.66 -5.00
CA ALA A 55 4.80 -12.63 -5.66
C ALA A 55 4.91 -12.21 -7.14
N TRP A 56 5.74 -11.22 -7.46
CA TRP A 56 6.05 -10.85 -8.85
C TRP A 56 6.72 -11.99 -9.62
N ALA A 57 7.69 -12.68 -9.01
CA ALA A 57 8.36 -13.81 -9.64
C ALA A 57 7.37 -14.96 -9.94
N ALA A 58 6.47 -15.25 -9.00
CA ALA A 58 5.40 -16.23 -9.19
C ALA A 58 4.48 -15.84 -10.35
N MET A 59 4.04 -14.58 -10.42
CA MET A 59 3.23 -14.08 -11.55
C MET A 59 3.94 -14.22 -12.89
N VAL A 60 5.23 -13.90 -12.97
CA VAL A 60 6.02 -14.02 -14.21
C VAL A 60 6.20 -15.48 -14.60
N GLN A 61 6.34 -16.38 -13.63
CA GLN A 61 6.44 -17.81 -13.89
C GLN A 61 5.11 -18.37 -14.41
N GLU A 62 4.01 -18.00 -13.79
CA GLU A 62 2.65 -18.39 -14.20
C GLU A 62 2.37 -17.89 -15.62
N SER A 63 2.65 -16.62 -15.93
CA SER A 63 2.47 -16.08 -17.29
C SER A 63 3.33 -16.78 -18.34
N ARG A 64 4.57 -17.18 -17.99
CA ARG A 64 5.45 -17.94 -18.89
C ARG A 64 4.95 -19.36 -19.11
N SER A 65 4.38 -20.00 -18.09
CA SER A 65 3.80 -21.33 -18.21
C SER A 65 2.55 -21.34 -19.10
N MET A 66 1.74 -20.28 -19.02
CA MET A 66 0.55 -20.11 -19.86
C MET A 66 0.88 -19.69 -21.30
N ALA A 67 1.98 -18.97 -21.54
CA ALA A 67 2.44 -18.60 -22.88
C ALA A 67 2.87 -19.81 -23.75
N GLY A 68 3.00 -21.00 -23.15
CA GLY A 68 3.22 -22.26 -23.87
C GLY A 68 1.95 -23.11 -24.10
N MET A 69 0.80 -22.67 -23.61
CA MET A 69 -0.49 -23.37 -23.74
C MET A 69 -1.49 -22.48 -24.48
N ASP A 70 -1.57 -22.64 -25.81
CA ASP A 70 -2.57 -21.95 -26.63
C ASP A 70 -4.00 -22.37 -26.20
N GLY A 71 -4.79 -21.40 -25.75
CA GLY A 71 -6.25 -21.53 -25.63
C GLY A 71 -6.79 -22.13 -24.32
N MET A 72 -6.43 -21.58 -23.16
CA MET A 72 -7.16 -21.87 -21.92
C MET A 72 -8.35 -20.91 -21.76
N ASP A 73 -9.50 -21.48 -21.40
CA ASP A 73 -10.80 -20.81 -21.27
C ASP A 73 -10.75 -19.46 -20.53
N LEU A 74 -11.46 -18.47 -21.08
CA LEU A 74 -11.71 -17.13 -20.52
C LEU A 74 -12.50 -17.13 -19.19
N GLY A 75 -12.74 -18.29 -18.59
CA GLY A 75 -13.43 -18.43 -17.32
C GLY A 75 -12.50 -18.21 -16.12
N LEU A 76 -12.99 -17.59 -15.06
CA LEU A 76 -12.25 -17.32 -13.80
C LEU A 76 -11.79 -18.61 -13.05
N GLY A 77 -12.04 -19.80 -13.60
CA GLY A 77 -11.77 -21.08 -12.97
C GLY A 77 -12.54 -21.28 -11.65
N PRO A 78 -12.24 -22.34 -10.90
CA PRO A 78 -12.73 -22.51 -9.54
C PRO A 78 -12.38 -21.32 -8.63
N ILE A 79 -13.22 -21.06 -7.62
CA ILE A 79 -12.99 -19.95 -6.67
C ILE A 79 -11.65 -20.05 -5.94
N GLU A 80 -11.14 -21.26 -5.70
CA GLU A 80 -9.88 -21.50 -5.01
C GLU A 80 -8.67 -21.04 -5.83
N SER A 81 -8.63 -21.38 -7.13
CA SER A 81 -7.59 -20.90 -8.04
C SER A 81 -7.70 -19.38 -8.22
N PHE A 82 -8.91 -18.87 -8.39
CA PHE A 82 -9.16 -17.42 -8.47
C PHE A 82 -8.62 -16.70 -7.24
N ALA A 83 -8.97 -17.15 -6.03
CA ALA A 83 -8.57 -16.52 -4.79
C ALA A 83 -7.04 -16.52 -4.62
N THR A 84 -6.39 -17.62 -5.04
CA THR A 84 -4.94 -17.75 -4.95
C THR A 84 -4.25 -16.77 -5.91
N THR A 85 -4.58 -16.78 -7.19
CA THR A 85 -4.00 -15.88 -8.20
C THR A 85 -4.30 -14.42 -7.85
N TRP A 86 -5.53 -14.13 -7.38
CA TRP A 86 -5.92 -12.80 -6.93
C TRP A 86 -5.04 -12.30 -5.77
N VAL A 87 -4.85 -13.12 -4.73
CA VAL A 87 -4.04 -12.74 -3.57
C VAL A 87 -2.58 -12.55 -3.96
N VAL A 88 -2.03 -13.41 -4.82
CA VAL A 88 -0.65 -13.27 -5.33
C VAL A 88 -0.50 -11.96 -6.11
N MET A 89 -1.44 -11.66 -7.00
CA MET A 89 -1.45 -10.42 -7.78
C MET A 89 -1.57 -9.18 -6.87
N MET A 90 -2.47 -9.22 -5.89
CA MET A 90 -2.60 -8.13 -4.91
C MET A 90 -1.34 -8.00 -4.04
N ALA A 91 -0.70 -9.10 -3.66
CA ALA A 91 0.57 -9.06 -2.94
C ALA A 91 1.69 -8.45 -3.81
N ALA A 92 1.74 -8.74 -5.09
CA ALA A 92 2.72 -8.17 -6.01
C ALA A 92 2.54 -6.66 -6.20
N MET A 93 1.29 -6.21 -6.40
CA MET A 93 0.99 -4.83 -6.80
C MET A 93 0.75 -3.90 -5.61
N MET A 94 0.03 -4.38 -4.59
CA MET A 94 -0.53 -3.53 -3.52
C MET A 94 0.30 -3.58 -2.24
N LEU A 95 1.02 -4.68 -1.96
CA LEU A 95 1.87 -4.78 -0.77
C LEU A 95 3.01 -3.73 -0.72
N PRO A 96 3.69 -3.38 -1.84
CA PRO A 96 4.68 -2.30 -1.84
C PRO A 96 4.09 -0.97 -1.38
N SER A 97 2.81 -0.75 -1.66
CA SER A 97 2.13 0.47 -1.28
C SER A 97 1.93 0.61 0.23
N ALA A 98 1.93 -0.51 0.98
CA ALA A 98 1.77 -0.54 2.43
C ALA A 98 3.07 -0.26 3.21
N ILE A 99 4.22 -0.20 2.53
CA ILE A 99 5.55 0.01 3.14
C ILE A 99 5.59 1.22 4.09
N PRO A 100 5.05 2.41 3.76
CA PRO A 100 5.10 3.56 4.67
C PRO A 100 4.39 3.30 6.00
N VAL A 101 3.23 2.63 5.96
CA VAL A 101 2.47 2.27 7.16
C VAL A 101 3.19 1.18 7.95
N VAL A 102 3.76 0.20 7.27
CA VAL A 102 4.55 -0.87 7.89
C VAL A 102 5.77 -0.30 8.62
N LEU A 103 6.47 0.64 8.01
CA LEU A 103 7.60 1.34 8.62
C LEU A 103 7.17 2.09 9.88
N GLU A 104 6.10 2.87 9.80
CA GLU A 104 5.65 3.68 10.94
C GLU A 104 5.07 2.82 12.08
N PHE A 105 4.33 1.76 11.73
CA PHE A 105 3.87 0.78 12.70
C PHE A 105 5.04 0.04 13.36
N ALA A 106 6.03 -0.38 12.59
CA ALA A 106 7.21 -1.05 13.13
C ALA A 106 8.02 -0.12 14.03
N ARG A 107 8.22 1.15 13.67
CA ARG A 107 8.89 2.17 14.51
C ARG A 107 8.20 2.38 15.84
N THR A 108 6.88 2.41 15.84
CA THR A 108 6.09 2.62 17.07
C THR A 108 5.97 1.35 17.92
N ALA A 109 6.09 0.17 17.30
CA ALA A 109 5.95 -1.13 17.95
C ALA A 109 7.29 -1.78 18.37
N GLU A 110 8.44 -1.40 17.81
CA GLU A 110 9.72 -2.14 17.94
C GLU A 110 10.25 -2.31 19.37
N ARG A 111 9.79 -1.46 20.30
CA ARG A 111 10.12 -1.55 21.73
C ARG A 111 9.24 -2.56 22.48
N ARG A 112 8.19 -3.09 21.86
CA ARG A 112 7.28 -4.07 22.43
C ARG A 112 7.62 -5.49 21.97
N ARG A 113 7.42 -6.46 22.86
CA ARG A 113 7.56 -7.88 22.53
C ARG A 113 6.50 -8.28 21.51
N GLY A 114 6.89 -9.07 20.50
CA GLY A 114 5.96 -9.55 19.46
C GLY A 114 5.69 -8.57 18.32
N TRP A 115 6.43 -7.45 18.22
CA TRP A 115 6.28 -6.51 17.12
C TRP A 115 6.40 -7.11 15.70
N PRO A 116 7.26 -8.12 15.41
CA PRO A 116 7.34 -8.67 14.07
C PRO A 116 6.05 -9.40 13.69
N VAL A 117 5.47 -10.14 14.64
CA VAL A 117 4.18 -10.83 14.48
C VAL A 117 3.06 -9.82 14.25
N ALA A 118 3.07 -8.70 15.00
CA ALA A 118 2.09 -7.64 14.83
C ALA A 118 2.18 -7.00 13.43
N THR A 119 3.38 -6.73 12.94
CA THR A 119 3.58 -6.23 11.58
C THR A 119 3.09 -7.25 10.53
N GLY A 120 3.31 -8.54 10.77
CA GLY A 120 2.73 -9.61 9.95
C GLY A 120 1.20 -9.59 9.96
N VAL A 121 0.56 -9.44 11.13
CA VAL A 121 -0.89 -9.32 11.26
C VAL A 121 -1.42 -8.12 10.49
N LEU A 122 -0.72 -6.99 10.49
CA LEU A 122 -1.09 -5.82 9.69
C LEU A 122 -1.10 -6.13 8.19
N ALA A 123 -0.06 -6.81 7.69
CA ALA A 123 0.02 -7.21 6.28
C ALA A 123 -1.05 -8.25 5.92
N VAL A 124 -1.33 -9.20 6.80
CA VAL A 124 -2.35 -10.24 6.60
C VAL A 124 -3.75 -9.64 6.58
N THR A 125 -4.10 -8.74 7.50
CA THR A 125 -5.43 -8.10 7.47
C THR A 125 -5.59 -7.17 6.27
N TYR A 126 -4.51 -6.52 5.83
CA TYR A 126 -4.49 -5.77 4.58
C TYR A 126 -4.81 -6.66 3.37
N LEU A 127 -4.11 -7.79 3.22
CA LEU A 127 -4.39 -8.75 2.15
C LEU A 127 -5.76 -9.41 2.29
N GLY A 128 -6.24 -9.63 3.51
CA GLY A 128 -7.59 -10.15 3.77
C GLY A 128 -8.70 -9.22 3.24
N VAL A 129 -8.53 -7.91 3.40
CA VAL A 129 -9.45 -6.91 2.81
C VAL A 129 -9.46 -7.01 1.28
N TRP A 130 -8.29 -7.20 0.66
CA TRP A 130 -8.17 -7.41 -0.78
C TRP A 130 -8.79 -8.73 -1.24
N LEU A 131 -8.61 -9.81 -0.49
CA LEU A 131 -9.22 -11.11 -0.76
C LEU A 131 -10.75 -11.02 -0.73
N ILE A 132 -11.32 -10.38 0.30
CA ILE A 132 -12.77 -10.17 0.40
C ILE A 132 -13.29 -9.41 -0.82
N PHE A 133 -12.60 -8.35 -1.23
CA PHE A 133 -12.95 -7.60 -2.44
C PHE A 133 -12.92 -8.48 -3.70
N GLY A 134 -11.87 -9.27 -3.88
CA GLY A 134 -11.77 -10.21 -5.00
C GLY A 134 -12.90 -11.24 -5.02
N VAL A 135 -13.24 -11.83 -3.87
CA VAL A 135 -14.35 -12.79 -3.73
C VAL A 135 -15.69 -12.14 -4.08
N VAL A 136 -15.93 -10.89 -3.65
CA VAL A 136 -17.13 -10.14 -4.04
C VAL A 136 -17.17 -9.92 -5.54
N CYS A 137 -16.05 -9.54 -6.16
CA CYS A 137 -15.96 -9.40 -7.62
C CYS A 137 -16.23 -10.72 -8.36
N TYR A 138 -15.68 -11.83 -7.87
CA TYR A 138 -15.94 -13.17 -8.42
C TYR A 138 -17.41 -13.57 -8.33
N ALA A 139 -18.04 -13.33 -7.16
CA ALA A 139 -19.46 -13.61 -6.96
C ALA A 139 -20.34 -12.79 -7.91
N ILE A 140 -20.00 -11.52 -8.14
CA ILE A 140 -20.71 -10.67 -9.12
C ILE A 140 -20.48 -11.19 -10.53
N TYR A 141 -19.24 -11.52 -10.90
CA TYR A 141 -18.90 -12.01 -12.23
C TYR A 141 -19.68 -13.28 -12.58
N THR A 142 -19.75 -14.23 -11.64
CA THR A 142 -20.47 -15.49 -11.80
C THR A 142 -22.00 -15.29 -11.78
N ALA A 143 -22.53 -14.42 -10.91
CA ALA A 143 -23.95 -14.13 -10.84
C ALA A 143 -24.50 -13.43 -12.09
N VAL A 144 -23.70 -12.60 -12.76
CA VAL A 144 -24.05 -11.87 -13.98
C VAL A 144 -23.84 -12.74 -15.25
N GLY A 145 -23.30 -13.96 -15.10
CA GLY A 145 -23.11 -14.90 -16.20
C GLY A 145 -22.11 -14.41 -17.25
N MET A 146 -21.03 -13.74 -16.83
CA MET A 146 -19.91 -13.42 -17.73
C MET A 146 -19.11 -14.68 -18.11
N PRO A 147 -18.49 -14.73 -19.31
CA PRO A 147 -18.26 -13.63 -20.27
C PRO A 147 -19.45 -13.31 -21.18
N TRP A 148 -19.61 -12.03 -21.51
CA TRP A 148 -20.62 -11.54 -22.48
C TRP A 148 -20.01 -11.48 -23.89
N PRO A 149 -20.81 -11.57 -24.97
CA PRO A 149 -20.31 -11.47 -26.35
C PRO A 149 -19.59 -10.16 -26.68
N ASN A 150 -19.76 -9.10 -25.88
CA ASN A 150 -19.14 -7.78 -26.06
C ASN A 150 -18.12 -7.47 -24.94
N GLN A 151 -17.34 -8.45 -24.50
CA GLN A 151 -16.44 -8.33 -23.35
C GLN A 151 -15.45 -7.16 -23.48
N ASP A 152 -14.94 -6.90 -24.68
CA ASP A 152 -13.97 -5.81 -24.89
C ASP A 152 -14.58 -4.41 -24.71
N LEU A 153 -15.85 -4.23 -25.08
CA LEU A 153 -16.59 -3.00 -24.80
C LEU A 153 -16.82 -2.83 -23.30
N VAL A 154 -17.13 -3.90 -22.57
CA VAL A 154 -17.33 -3.88 -21.11
C VAL A 154 -16.02 -3.51 -20.41
N VAL A 155 -14.90 -4.09 -20.86
CA VAL A 155 -13.55 -3.81 -20.35
C VAL A 155 -13.15 -2.36 -20.60
N GLY A 156 -13.31 -1.88 -21.83
CA GLY A 156 -12.95 -0.52 -22.18
C GLY A 156 -13.82 0.52 -21.48
N LEU A 157 -15.12 0.24 -21.31
CA LEU A 157 -16.01 1.07 -20.51
C LEU A 157 -15.57 1.11 -19.03
N ALA A 158 -15.18 -0.04 -18.47
CA ALA A 158 -14.69 -0.09 -17.10
C ALA A 158 -13.38 0.69 -16.91
N LEU A 159 -12.45 0.63 -17.88
CA LEU A 159 -11.24 1.45 -17.89
C LEU A 159 -11.56 2.95 -17.98
N ALA A 160 -12.49 3.33 -18.86
CA ALA A 160 -12.95 4.72 -18.98
C ALA A 160 -13.61 5.22 -17.67
N LEU A 161 -14.47 4.40 -17.06
CA LEU A 161 -15.08 4.68 -15.77
C LEU A 161 -14.04 4.75 -14.65
N ALA A 162 -12.98 3.94 -14.70
CA ALA A 162 -11.86 4.03 -13.75
C ALA A 162 -11.06 5.32 -13.90
N GLY A 163 -10.92 5.81 -15.14
CA GLY A 163 -10.43 7.16 -15.43
C GLY A 163 -11.32 8.23 -14.79
N VAL A 164 -12.63 8.20 -15.04
CA VAL A 164 -13.57 9.18 -14.44
C VAL A 164 -13.56 9.10 -12.90
N TYR A 165 -13.55 7.89 -12.33
CA TYR A 165 -13.41 7.65 -10.90
C TYR A 165 -12.11 8.24 -10.34
N SER A 166 -11.05 8.33 -11.15
CA SER A 166 -9.78 8.92 -10.74
C SER A 166 -9.85 10.41 -10.45
N LEU A 167 -10.91 11.10 -10.87
CA LEU A 167 -11.19 12.50 -10.54
C LEU A 167 -12.19 12.67 -9.39
N SER A 168 -12.80 11.56 -8.92
CA SER A 168 -13.88 11.58 -7.93
C SER A 168 -13.43 12.13 -6.57
N PRO A 169 -14.28 12.92 -5.87
CA PRO A 169 -14.02 13.38 -4.51
C PRO A 169 -13.85 12.21 -3.52
N ILE A 170 -14.48 11.06 -3.79
CA ILE A 170 -14.37 9.85 -2.97
C ILE A 170 -12.93 9.33 -2.95
N LYS A 171 -12.26 9.32 -4.11
CA LYS A 171 -10.84 8.93 -4.22
C LYS A 171 -9.95 9.90 -3.44
N ARG A 172 -10.16 11.21 -3.60
CA ARG A 172 -9.39 12.25 -2.89
C ARG A 172 -9.51 12.11 -1.37
N ALA A 173 -10.73 11.90 -0.86
CA ALA A 173 -10.98 11.68 0.56
C ALA A 173 -10.30 10.40 1.08
N SER A 174 -10.36 9.31 0.30
CA SER A 174 -9.71 8.04 0.64
C SER A 174 -8.19 8.15 0.64
N GLN A 175 -7.61 8.92 -0.29
CA GLN A 175 -6.18 9.18 -0.37
C GLN A 175 -5.70 10.06 0.79
N ALA A 176 -6.45 11.09 1.17
CA ALA A 176 -6.16 11.90 2.35
C ALA A 176 -6.11 11.03 3.61
N ARG A 177 -7.11 10.16 3.81
CA ARG A 177 -7.15 9.21 4.92
C ARG A 177 -5.99 8.21 4.89
N CYS A 178 -5.61 7.70 3.72
CA CYS A 178 -4.42 6.86 3.58
C CYS A 178 -3.15 7.59 4.05
N ARG A 179 -2.99 8.88 3.72
CA ARG A 179 -1.82 9.67 4.11
C ARG A 179 -1.81 9.97 5.60
N GLU A 180 -2.96 10.30 6.18
CA GLU A 180 -3.12 10.47 7.64
C GLU A 180 -2.77 9.17 8.40
N LEU A 181 -3.23 8.02 7.89
CA LEU A 181 -2.89 6.71 8.46
C LEU A 181 -1.40 6.35 8.30
N CYS A 182 -0.71 6.86 7.27
CA CYS A 182 0.75 6.71 7.14
C CYS A 182 1.50 7.61 8.14
N ALA A 183 0.92 8.76 8.49
CA ALA A 183 1.46 9.69 9.48
C ALA A 183 0.96 9.36 10.90
N LEU A 184 0.82 8.07 11.24
CA LEU A 184 0.24 7.63 12.50
C LEU A 184 1.08 8.10 13.71
N HIS A 185 0.71 9.23 14.30
CA HIS A 185 1.33 9.77 15.51
C HIS A 185 0.45 9.47 16.72
N GLY A 186 0.66 8.32 17.36
CA GLY A 186 -0.05 8.02 18.60
C GLY A 186 0.47 6.79 19.32
N PRO A 187 0.38 6.76 20.68
CA PRO A 187 0.75 5.57 21.44
C PRO A 187 -0.18 4.40 21.08
N LEU A 188 0.40 3.25 20.71
CA LEU A 188 -0.40 2.06 20.46
C LEU A 188 -1.13 1.63 21.74
N PRO A 189 -2.39 1.17 21.65
CA PRO A 189 -3.10 0.62 22.79
C PRO A 189 -2.35 -0.59 23.37
N PHE A 190 -2.71 -1.03 24.59
CA PHE A 190 -2.03 -2.14 25.27
C PHE A 190 -1.97 -3.43 24.43
N ASN A 191 -3.00 -3.73 23.63
CA ASN A 191 -3.02 -4.89 22.75
C ASN A 191 -2.42 -4.57 21.37
N LEU A 192 -1.20 -5.05 21.14
CA LEU A 192 -0.43 -4.83 19.92
C LEU A 192 -1.01 -5.53 18.68
N MET A 193 -1.56 -6.75 18.84
CA MET A 193 -2.13 -7.52 17.73
C MET A 193 -3.43 -6.91 17.22
N ARG A 194 -4.30 -6.49 18.15
CA ARG A 194 -5.56 -5.83 17.79
C ARG A 194 -5.30 -4.50 17.08
N SER A 195 -4.30 -3.74 17.53
CA SER A 195 -3.93 -2.48 16.87
C SER A 195 -3.35 -2.71 15.48
N ALA A 196 -2.50 -3.73 15.28
CA ALA A 196 -2.06 -4.14 13.96
C ALA A 196 -3.23 -4.52 13.03
N ALA A 197 -4.15 -5.36 13.52
CA ALA A 197 -5.30 -5.81 12.74
C ALA A 197 -6.19 -4.63 12.32
N VAL A 198 -6.49 -3.72 13.25
CA VAL A 198 -7.30 -2.52 12.99
C VAL A 198 -6.57 -1.57 12.03
N ALA A 199 -5.27 -1.36 12.20
CA ALA A 199 -4.47 -0.52 11.32
C ALA A 199 -4.45 -1.07 9.89
N GLY A 200 -4.15 -2.37 9.72
CA GLY A 200 -4.15 -3.03 8.42
C GLY A 200 -5.52 -3.02 7.74
N THR A 201 -6.60 -3.24 8.50
CA THR A 201 -7.98 -3.20 7.96
C THR A 201 -8.39 -1.80 7.53
N ARG A 202 -8.16 -0.78 8.37
CA ARG A 202 -8.48 0.62 8.04
C ARG A 202 -7.68 1.12 6.84
N TYR A 203 -6.41 0.74 6.78
CA TYR A 203 -5.56 1.05 5.66
C TYR A 203 -6.01 0.33 4.38
N GLY A 204 -6.34 -0.96 4.48
CA GLY A 204 -6.89 -1.76 3.38
C GLY A 204 -8.15 -1.13 2.80
N LEU A 205 -9.14 -0.78 3.64
CA LEU A 205 -10.38 -0.15 3.21
C LEU A 205 -10.16 1.22 2.55
N SER A 206 -9.27 2.03 3.12
CA SER A 206 -8.92 3.34 2.54
C SER A 206 -8.17 3.18 1.21
N CYS A 207 -7.31 2.17 1.10
CA CYS A 207 -6.58 1.84 -0.12
C CYS A 207 -7.53 1.34 -1.21
N LEU A 208 -8.45 0.44 -0.87
CA LEU A 208 -9.53 -0.01 -1.74
C LEU A 208 -10.32 1.17 -2.28
N GLY A 209 -10.75 2.10 -1.43
CA GLY A 209 -11.49 3.30 -1.87
C GLY A 209 -10.72 4.16 -2.89
N CYS A 210 -9.39 4.17 -2.84
CA CYS A 210 -8.56 4.92 -3.79
C CYS A 210 -8.42 4.23 -5.15
N SER A 211 -8.34 2.90 -5.17
CA SER A 211 -8.03 2.10 -6.38
C SER A 211 -9.15 1.18 -6.87
N ALA A 212 -10.32 1.17 -6.22
CA ALA A 212 -11.41 0.22 -6.49
C ALA A 212 -11.77 0.12 -7.98
N ALA A 213 -11.92 1.26 -8.67
CA ALA A 213 -12.32 1.24 -10.08
C ALA A 213 -11.24 0.63 -10.99
N LEU A 214 -9.96 0.87 -10.72
CA LEU A 214 -8.85 0.23 -11.46
C LEU A 214 -8.85 -1.29 -11.22
N MET A 215 -9.25 -1.72 -10.02
CA MET A 215 -9.27 -3.13 -9.64
C MET A 215 -10.44 -3.86 -10.27
N VAL A 216 -11.60 -3.22 -10.37
CA VAL A 216 -12.73 -3.74 -11.15
C VAL A 216 -12.32 -3.91 -12.61
N ALA A 217 -11.61 -2.93 -13.19
CA ALA A 217 -11.12 -3.05 -14.56
C ALA A 217 -10.18 -4.26 -14.73
N ILE A 218 -9.27 -4.54 -13.78
CA ILE A 218 -8.40 -5.73 -13.80
C ILE A 218 -9.20 -7.03 -13.80
N VAL A 219 -10.26 -7.12 -12.99
CA VAL A 219 -11.12 -8.31 -12.95
C VAL A 219 -11.76 -8.54 -14.33
N LEU A 220 -12.19 -7.47 -15.00
CA LEU A 220 -12.84 -7.55 -16.31
C LEU A 220 -11.86 -7.86 -17.45
N LEU A 221 -10.64 -7.33 -17.37
CA LEU A 221 -9.53 -7.57 -18.31
C LEU A 221 -9.06 -9.03 -18.34
N GLY A 222 -9.45 -9.84 -17.35
CA GLY A 222 -8.93 -11.18 -17.15
C GLY A 222 -7.58 -11.14 -16.42
N MET A 223 -7.47 -11.93 -15.36
CA MET A 223 -6.30 -11.95 -14.47
C MET A 223 -4.97 -12.34 -15.14
N ALA A 224 -5.00 -12.83 -16.38
CA ALA A 224 -3.84 -13.44 -17.02
C ALA A 224 -2.91 -12.45 -17.75
N SER A 225 -3.27 -11.18 -17.89
CA SER A 225 -2.39 -10.21 -18.54
C SER A 225 -1.36 -9.62 -17.57
N LEU A 226 -0.15 -10.19 -17.59
CA LEU A 226 1.01 -9.60 -16.90
C LEU A 226 1.27 -8.14 -17.32
N TRP A 227 0.97 -7.79 -18.58
CA TRP A 227 1.15 -6.44 -19.11
C TRP A 227 0.28 -5.40 -18.38
N TRP A 228 -1.03 -5.67 -18.29
CA TRP A 228 -1.99 -4.89 -17.52
C TRP A 228 -1.68 -4.82 -16.02
N ALA A 229 -1.18 -5.90 -15.42
CA ALA A 229 -0.73 -5.89 -14.03
C ALA A 229 0.44 -4.91 -13.84
N VAL A 230 1.45 -4.91 -14.72
CA VAL A 230 2.56 -3.95 -14.65
C VAL A 230 2.07 -2.51 -14.83
N ILE A 231 1.23 -2.26 -15.84
CA ILE A 231 0.71 -0.91 -16.13
C ILE A 231 -0.08 -0.36 -14.94
N LEU A 232 -1.06 -1.12 -14.46
CA LEU A 232 -1.98 -0.65 -13.42
C LEU A 232 -1.30 -0.59 -12.05
N GLY A 233 -0.37 -1.50 -11.77
CA GLY A 233 0.48 -1.45 -10.58
C GLY A 233 1.34 -0.19 -10.56
N SER A 234 1.97 0.12 -11.68
CA SER A 234 2.75 1.35 -11.86
C SER A 234 1.88 2.59 -11.65
N VAL A 235 0.69 2.62 -12.26
CA VAL A 235 -0.27 3.72 -12.12
C VAL A 235 -0.68 3.90 -10.65
N VAL A 236 -0.99 2.83 -9.92
CA VAL A 236 -1.35 2.90 -8.49
C VAL A 236 -0.18 3.40 -7.65
N LEU A 237 1.03 2.93 -7.90
CA LEU A 237 2.23 3.42 -7.22
C LEU A 237 2.45 4.91 -7.47
N VAL A 238 2.33 5.37 -8.71
CA VAL A 238 2.44 6.79 -9.06
C VAL A 238 1.36 7.60 -8.34
N TYR A 239 0.10 7.17 -8.35
CA TYR A 239 -0.97 7.87 -7.63
C TYR A 239 -0.72 7.98 -6.12
N LYS A 240 -0.07 6.97 -5.55
CA LYS A 240 0.11 6.86 -4.10
C LYS A 240 1.37 7.55 -3.59
N PHE A 241 2.48 7.44 -4.33
CA PHE A 241 3.78 8.01 -3.96
C PHE A 241 4.02 9.41 -4.51
N ALA A 242 3.22 9.87 -5.49
CA ALA A 242 3.38 11.23 -5.96
C ALA A 242 3.08 12.23 -4.83
N PRO A 243 3.94 13.26 -4.64
CA PRO A 243 3.64 14.40 -3.75
C PRO A 243 2.30 15.02 -4.14
N PRO A 244 1.59 15.76 -3.25
CA PRO A 244 0.27 16.33 -3.52
C PRO A 244 0.23 16.90 -4.93
N LEU A 245 -0.37 16.13 -5.84
CA LEU A 245 -0.25 16.39 -7.25
C LEU A 245 -1.03 17.67 -7.49
N ARG A 246 -0.35 18.68 -8.05
CA ARG A 246 -1.04 19.84 -8.61
C ARG A 246 -2.12 19.28 -9.54
N MET A 247 -3.38 19.74 -9.43
CA MET A 247 -4.56 19.20 -10.14
C MET A 247 -4.29 18.73 -11.58
N ARG A 248 -3.41 19.44 -12.30
CA ARG A 248 -2.91 19.12 -13.64
C ARG A 248 -2.41 17.68 -13.80
N ASN A 249 -1.61 17.15 -12.87
CA ASN A 249 -1.01 15.83 -13.02
C ASN A 249 -2.01 14.69 -12.78
N GLU A 250 -2.97 14.89 -11.86
CA GLU A 250 -4.09 13.96 -11.68
C GLU A 250 -4.97 13.91 -12.93
N LEU A 251 -5.21 15.08 -13.54
CA LEU A 251 -5.93 15.18 -14.80
C LEU A 251 -5.21 14.45 -15.93
N LEU A 252 -3.90 14.61 -16.06
CA LEU A 252 -3.09 13.94 -17.08
C LEU A 252 -3.10 12.42 -16.94
N LEU A 253 -2.91 11.90 -15.72
CA LEU A 253 -3.00 10.45 -15.46
C LEU A 253 -4.41 9.90 -15.70
N SER A 254 -5.44 10.65 -15.30
CA SER A 254 -6.83 10.30 -15.58
C SER A 254 -7.12 10.27 -17.07
N ALA A 255 -6.65 11.29 -17.81
CA ALA A 255 -6.80 11.36 -19.26
C ALA A 255 -6.05 10.24 -19.97
N ALA A 256 -4.85 9.88 -19.50
CA ALA A 256 -4.08 8.75 -20.01
C ALA A 256 -4.83 7.41 -19.80
N LEU A 257 -5.43 7.21 -18.63
CA LEU A 257 -6.27 6.03 -18.34
C LEU A 257 -7.51 5.95 -19.24
N VAL A 258 -8.20 7.07 -19.44
CA VAL A 258 -9.34 7.13 -20.36
C VAL A 258 -8.89 6.85 -21.79
N ALA A 259 -7.80 7.48 -22.24
CA ALA A 259 -7.25 7.25 -23.57
C ALA A 259 -6.83 5.79 -23.79
N LEU A 260 -6.26 5.16 -22.77
CA LEU A 260 -5.88 3.74 -22.79
C LEU A 260 -7.13 2.83 -22.89
N GLY A 261 -8.19 3.13 -22.14
CA GLY A 261 -9.47 2.42 -22.24
C GLY A 261 -10.11 2.57 -23.62
N VAL A 262 -10.12 3.79 -24.17
CA VAL A 262 -10.62 4.05 -25.53
C VAL A 262 -9.77 3.34 -26.58
N ALA A 263 -8.44 3.35 -26.44
CA ALA A 263 -7.54 2.62 -27.33
C ALA A 263 -7.78 1.10 -27.29
N TYR A 264 -8.03 0.54 -26.10
CA TYR A 264 -8.39 -0.88 -25.96
C TYR A 264 -9.67 -1.22 -26.72
N VAL A 265 -10.73 -0.40 -26.58
CA VAL A 265 -11.98 -0.57 -27.36
C VAL A 265 -11.75 -0.50 -28.87
N MET A 266 -10.86 0.39 -29.33
CA MET A 266 -10.58 0.54 -30.76
C MET A 266 -9.73 -0.58 -31.36
N MET A 267 -9.02 -1.35 -30.52
CA MET A 267 -8.14 -2.44 -30.95
C MET A 267 -8.80 -3.83 -30.88
N ALA A 268 -9.97 -3.92 -30.23
CA ALA A 268 -10.75 -5.16 -30.10
C ALA A 268 -11.86 -5.23 -31.16
#